data_AF-A0A8H6V7K7-F1
#
_entry.id   AF-A0A8H6V7K7-F1
#
_cell.length_a   1.000
_cell.length_b   1.000
_cell.length_c   1.000
_cell.angle_alpha   90.00
_cell.angle_beta   90.00
_cell.angle_gamma   90.00
#
_symmetry.space_group_name_H-M   'P 1'
#
loop_
_entity.id
_entity.type
_entity.pdbx_description
1 polymer ?
#
loop_
_entity_poly.entity_id
_entity_poly.type
_entity_poly.pdbx_seq_one_letter_code
_entity_poly.pdbx_strand_id
1 'polypeptide(L)'
;MDNKLTRAAYLYSNLAIFARPASATIVYQDLHVPSYAKAHGILISVAFILIFPLGATALRLSKSKHAVWIHASIQLTGWALMLGGLATGLRLHNNAHTIFGTVIVVLMLLQPFLGAIHHWVYIRKKTPTALAPVHVWLGRILIILGMVNGGLGLRLADNTPGGKIAYGVVAGVCGAMYLAWVVYRLKWTGNRTKETENVELQGTVE
;
A
#
# COMPACT_ATOMS: atom_id res chain seq x y z
N MET A 1 -57.13 -41.37 -0.20
CA MET A 1 -56.26 -40.44 -0.95
C MET A 1 -55.46 -39.68 0.08
N ASP A 2 -54.13 -39.90 0.23
CA ASP A 2 -53.14 -38.91 0.73
C ASP A 2 -51.79 -39.50 1.19
N ASN A 3 -50.99 -40.02 0.25
CA ASN A 3 -49.56 -40.27 0.49
C ASN A 3 -48.65 -39.58 -0.54
N LYS A 4 -49.22 -39.13 -1.66
CA LYS A 4 -48.46 -38.41 -2.70
C LYS A 4 -48.22 -36.95 -2.33
N LEU A 5 -49.19 -36.28 -1.71
CA LEU A 5 -49.07 -34.89 -1.29
C LEU A 5 -48.04 -34.72 -0.15
N THR A 6 -48.02 -35.64 0.81
CA THR A 6 -47.06 -35.67 1.92
C THR A 6 -45.64 -35.96 1.47
N ARG A 7 -45.44 -36.89 0.53
CA ARG A 7 -44.11 -37.14 -0.07
C ARG A 7 -43.60 -35.98 -0.90
N ALA A 8 -44.47 -35.34 -1.68
CA ALA A 8 -44.11 -34.14 -2.45
C ALA A 8 -43.72 -33.00 -1.51
N ALA A 9 -44.52 -32.71 -0.49
CA ALA A 9 -44.22 -31.68 0.51
C ALA A 9 -42.87 -31.94 1.23
N TYR A 10 -42.60 -33.21 1.58
CA TYR A 10 -41.33 -33.61 2.20
C TYR A 10 -40.12 -33.50 1.25
N LEU A 11 -40.29 -33.81 -0.03
CA LEU A 11 -39.25 -33.60 -1.04
C LEU A 11 -38.98 -32.11 -1.30
N TYR A 12 -40.04 -31.30 -1.38
CA TYR A 12 -39.92 -29.84 -1.54
C TYR A 12 -39.26 -29.18 -0.32
N SER A 13 -39.57 -29.61 0.91
CA SER A 13 -38.93 -29.07 2.11
C SER A 13 -37.44 -29.40 2.18
N ASN A 14 -37.04 -30.62 1.78
CA ASN A 14 -35.63 -31.00 1.76
C ASN A 14 -34.86 -30.31 0.62
N LEU A 15 -35.44 -30.19 -0.58
CA LEU A 15 -34.83 -29.43 -1.68
C LEU A 15 -34.73 -27.93 -1.36
N ALA A 16 -35.69 -27.36 -0.64
CA ALA A 16 -35.65 -25.96 -0.19
C ALA A 16 -34.52 -25.70 0.84
N ILE A 17 -34.09 -26.71 1.61
CA ILE A 17 -32.95 -26.59 2.54
C ILE A 17 -31.62 -26.51 1.78
N PHE A 18 -31.49 -27.21 0.65
CA PHE A 18 -30.29 -27.12 -0.22
C PHE A 18 -30.33 -25.92 -1.19
N ALA A 19 -31.51 -25.41 -1.53
CA ALA A 19 -31.70 -24.23 -2.36
C ALA A 19 -31.67 -22.91 -1.57
N ARG A 20 -31.69 -22.97 -0.23
CA ARG A 20 -31.31 -21.82 0.59
C ARG A 20 -29.83 -21.55 0.33
N PRO A 21 -29.44 -20.39 -0.25
CA PRO A 21 -28.03 -20.03 -0.25
C PRO A 21 -27.61 -20.04 1.22
N ALA A 22 -26.71 -20.94 1.58
CA ALA A 22 -26.12 -20.98 2.89
C ALA A 22 -25.45 -19.62 3.12
N SER A 23 -26.16 -18.74 3.81
CA SER A 23 -25.60 -17.74 4.70
C SER A 23 -24.53 -16.81 4.12
N ALA A 24 -24.59 -16.44 2.84
CA ALA A 24 -23.92 -15.21 2.42
C ALA A 24 -24.47 -14.04 3.27
N THR A 25 -25.80 -13.93 3.37
CA THR A 25 -26.47 -12.90 4.16
C THR A 25 -26.16 -12.96 5.67
N ILE A 26 -25.98 -14.15 6.25
CA ILE A 26 -25.68 -14.26 7.70
C ILE A 26 -24.22 -13.83 7.99
N VAL A 27 -23.25 -14.21 7.14
CA VAL A 27 -21.87 -13.71 7.30
C VAL A 27 -21.78 -12.19 7.11
N TYR A 28 -22.59 -11.62 6.20
CA TYR A 28 -22.58 -10.18 5.93
C TYR A 28 -23.33 -9.32 6.97
N GLN A 29 -24.34 -9.88 7.64
CA GLN A 29 -25.13 -9.15 8.64
C GLN A 29 -24.48 -9.16 10.03
N ASP A 30 -23.64 -10.16 10.32
CA ASP A 30 -22.85 -10.24 11.55
C ASP A 30 -21.56 -9.40 11.51
N LEU A 31 -21.05 -9.07 10.31
CA LEU A 31 -19.99 -8.07 10.15
C LEU A 31 -20.54 -6.65 10.26
N HIS A 32 -20.72 -6.23 11.50
CA HIS A 32 -21.00 -4.85 11.90
C HIS A 32 -20.15 -3.87 11.07
N VAL A 33 -20.76 -2.90 10.39
CA VAL A 33 -20.10 -1.84 9.58
C VAL A 33 -18.89 -1.16 10.27
N PRO A 34 -18.88 -0.94 11.61
CA PRO A 34 -17.68 -0.53 12.35
C PRO A 34 -16.45 -1.44 12.19
N SER A 35 -16.64 -2.74 11.96
CA SER A 35 -15.56 -3.73 11.80
C SER A 35 -14.83 -3.53 10.47
N TYR A 36 -15.54 -3.26 9.38
CA TYR A 36 -14.94 -2.98 8.07
C TYR A 36 -14.18 -1.65 8.06
N ALA A 37 -14.72 -0.60 8.68
CA ALA A 37 -14.02 0.68 8.78
C ALA A 37 -12.72 0.56 9.59
N LYS A 38 -12.74 -0.20 10.70
CA LYS A 38 -11.53 -0.51 11.48
C LYS A 38 -10.54 -1.35 10.67
N ALA A 39 -10.99 -2.40 9.99
CA ALA A 39 -10.15 -3.23 9.15
C ALA A 39 -9.51 -2.42 8.00
N HIS A 40 -10.29 -1.59 7.31
CA HIS A 40 -9.82 -0.65 6.29
C HIS A 40 -8.69 0.23 6.83
N GLY A 41 -8.97 0.91 7.95
CA GLY A 41 -8.01 1.80 8.61
C GLY A 41 -6.73 1.08 9.00
N ILE A 42 -6.81 -0.08 9.65
CA ILE A 42 -5.64 -0.85 10.10
C ILE A 42 -4.80 -1.33 8.91
N LEU A 43 -5.42 -2.00 7.94
CA LEU A 43 -4.72 -2.59 6.80
C LEU A 43 -3.99 -1.53 5.98
N ILE A 44 -4.68 -0.44 5.64
CA ILE A 44 -4.09 0.61 4.81
C ILE A 44 -3.05 1.42 5.59
N SER A 45 -3.23 1.62 6.91
CA SER A 45 -2.24 2.30 7.75
C SER A 45 -0.95 1.48 7.86
N VAL A 46 -1.05 0.18 8.11
CA VAL A 46 0.13 -0.71 8.17
C VAL A 46 0.88 -0.70 6.84
N ALA A 47 0.16 -0.76 5.71
CA ALA A 47 0.76 -0.71 4.38
C ALA A 47 1.57 0.58 4.16
N PHE A 48 0.98 1.75 4.41
CA PHE A 48 1.60 3.04 4.08
C PHE A 48 2.58 3.57 5.13
N ILE A 49 2.37 3.26 6.41
CA ILE A 49 3.25 3.74 7.50
C ILE A 49 4.48 2.87 7.66
N LEU A 50 4.35 1.55 7.47
CA LEU A 50 5.41 0.60 7.79
C LEU A 50 5.96 -0.09 6.55
N ILE A 51 5.09 -0.81 5.82
CA ILE A 51 5.55 -1.75 4.80
C ILE A 51 6.15 -1.06 3.59
N PHE A 52 5.48 -0.05 3.02
CA PHE A 52 6.02 0.67 1.85
C PHE A 52 7.29 1.46 2.15
N PRO A 53 7.40 2.23 3.25
CA PRO A 53 8.66 2.86 3.64
C PRO A 53 9.79 1.85 3.86
N LEU A 54 9.48 0.71 4.50
CA LEU A 54 10.46 -0.37 4.71
C LEU A 54 10.95 -0.95 3.39
N GLY A 55 10.04 -1.27 2.45
CA GLY A 55 10.43 -1.77 1.13
C GLY A 55 11.28 -0.76 0.35
N ALA A 56 10.92 0.53 0.40
CA ALA A 56 11.64 1.61 -0.26
C ALA A 56 13.07 1.82 0.29
N THR A 57 13.27 1.62 1.59
CA THR A 57 14.57 1.76 2.27
C THR A 57 15.43 0.51 2.14
N ALA A 58 14.84 -0.69 2.21
CA ALA A 58 15.55 -1.98 2.19
C ALA A 58 16.47 -2.16 0.97
N LEU A 59 16.00 -1.78 -0.22
CA LEU A 59 16.81 -1.88 -1.45
C LEU A 59 18.13 -1.10 -1.37
N ARG A 60 18.12 0.02 -0.67
CA ARG A 60 19.24 0.97 -0.62
C ARG A 60 20.21 0.70 0.53
N LEU A 61 19.77 -0.06 1.53
CA LEU A 61 20.61 -0.51 2.64
C LEU A 61 21.26 -1.87 2.32
N SER A 62 20.59 -2.69 1.51
CA SER A 62 21.10 -4.01 1.15
C SER A 62 22.23 -3.94 0.11
N LYS A 63 23.35 -4.57 0.43
CA LYS A 63 24.46 -4.84 -0.52
C LYS A 63 24.28 -6.17 -1.27
N SER A 64 23.19 -6.88 -1.02
CA SER A 64 22.95 -8.21 -1.58
C SER A 64 22.54 -8.15 -3.05
N LYS A 65 22.97 -9.16 -3.82
CA LYS A 65 22.46 -9.41 -5.19
C LYS A 65 20.94 -9.65 -5.22
N HIS A 66 20.34 -10.03 -4.08
CA HIS A 66 18.91 -10.27 -3.92
C HIS A 66 18.12 -9.03 -3.45
N ALA A 67 18.76 -7.87 -3.32
CA ALA A 67 18.12 -6.66 -2.78
C ALA A 67 16.84 -6.25 -3.54
N VAL A 68 16.82 -6.42 -4.87
CA VAL A 68 15.63 -6.14 -5.70
C VAL A 68 14.49 -7.10 -5.39
N TRP A 69 14.79 -8.37 -5.15
CA TRP A 69 13.77 -9.37 -4.77
C TRP A 69 13.23 -9.10 -3.37
N ILE A 70 14.09 -8.77 -2.41
CA ILE A 70 13.67 -8.37 -1.06
C ILE A 70 12.74 -7.16 -1.13
N HIS A 71 13.14 -6.13 -1.88
CA HIS A 71 12.29 -4.97 -2.15
C HIS A 71 10.94 -5.38 -2.74
N ALA A 72 10.95 -6.16 -3.82
CA ALA A 72 9.72 -6.60 -4.48
C ALA A 72 8.80 -7.39 -3.53
N SER A 73 9.34 -8.31 -2.73
CA SER A 73 8.55 -9.09 -1.76
C SER A 73 7.89 -8.22 -0.69
N ILE A 74 8.63 -7.25 -0.14
CA ILE A 74 8.07 -6.32 0.85
C ILE A 74 7.00 -5.44 0.19
N GLN A 75 7.24 -4.94 -1.03
CA GLN A 75 6.27 -4.13 -1.75
C GLN A 75 5.00 -4.90 -2.12
N LEU A 76 5.12 -6.17 -2.52
CA LEU A 76 3.98 -7.04 -2.80
C LEU A 76 3.14 -7.30 -1.54
N THR A 77 3.78 -7.41 -0.38
CA THR A 77 3.09 -7.50 0.91
C THR A 77 2.30 -6.22 1.20
N GLY A 78 2.92 -5.06 1.00
CA GLY A 78 2.24 -3.75 1.15
C GLY A 78 1.07 -3.60 0.19
N TRP A 79 1.21 -4.08 -1.04
CA TRP A 79 0.14 -4.15 -2.04
C TRP A 79 -1.04 -4.99 -1.60
N ALA A 80 -0.79 -6.19 -1.08
CA ALA A 80 -1.85 -7.07 -0.59
C ALA A 80 -2.64 -6.40 0.55
N LEU A 81 -1.93 -5.78 1.50
CA LEU A 81 -2.56 -5.03 2.60
C LEU A 81 -3.34 -3.82 2.09
N MET A 82 -2.78 -3.05 1.15
CA MET A 82 -3.45 -1.91 0.53
C MET A 82 -4.74 -2.33 -0.19
N LEU A 83 -4.70 -3.41 -0.96
CA LEU A 83 -5.87 -3.92 -1.68
C LEU A 83 -6.93 -4.50 -0.73
N GLY A 84 -6.52 -5.21 0.32
CA GLY A 84 -7.43 -5.65 1.38
C GLY A 84 -8.07 -4.48 2.12
N GLY A 85 -7.29 -3.43 2.39
CA GLY A 85 -7.78 -2.16 2.93
C GLY A 85 -8.78 -1.51 1.99
N LEU A 86 -8.45 -1.36 0.71
CA LEU A 86 -9.38 -0.81 -0.28
C LEU A 86 -10.69 -1.60 -0.34
N ALA A 87 -10.62 -2.94 -0.43
CA ALA A 87 -11.78 -3.81 -0.53
C ALA A 87 -12.72 -3.65 0.67
N THR A 88 -12.18 -3.54 1.89
CA THR A 88 -12.96 -3.28 3.11
C THR A 88 -13.50 -1.84 3.18
N GLY A 89 -12.90 -0.90 2.42
CA GLY A 89 -13.28 0.51 2.35
C GLY A 89 -14.24 0.88 1.21
N LEU A 90 -14.56 -0.04 0.28
CA LEU A 90 -15.41 0.26 -0.90
C LEU A 90 -16.82 0.76 -0.54
N ARG A 91 -17.30 0.44 0.66
CA ARG A 91 -18.64 0.84 1.15
C ARG A 91 -18.61 2.17 1.91
N LEU A 92 -17.46 2.81 2.04
CA LEU A 92 -17.31 4.11 2.70
C LEU A 92 -17.70 5.24 1.73
N HIS A 93 -18.38 6.27 2.26
CA HIS A 93 -18.99 7.35 1.49
C HIS A 93 -18.01 8.08 0.55
N ASN A 94 -18.52 8.58 -0.58
CA ASN A 94 -17.75 9.39 -1.53
C ASN A 94 -17.40 10.77 -0.94
N ASN A 95 -16.17 10.94 -0.49
CA ASN A 95 -15.65 12.19 0.08
C ASN A 95 -14.18 12.40 -0.31
N ALA A 96 -13.58 13.49 0.18
CA ALA A 96 -12.20 13.84 -0.14
C ALA A 96 -11.19 12.71 0.18
N HIS A 97 -11.36 12.00 1.31
CA HIS A 97 -10.48 10.88 1.68
C HIS A 97 -10.62 9.69 0.72
N THR A 98 -11.84 9.35 0.29
CA THR A 98 -12.04 8.21 -0.63
C THR A 98 -11.59 8.53 -2.05
N ILE A 99 -11.84 9.75 -2.55
CA ILE A 99 -11.35 10.19 -3.88
C ILE A 99 -9.83 10.23 -3.89
N PHE A 100 -9.23 10.90 -2.90
CA PHE A 100 -7.79 11.06 -2.81
C PHE A 100 -7.09 9.71 -2.59
N GLY A 101 -7.63 8.88 -1.70
CA GLY A 101 -7.15 7.52 -1.46
C GLY A 101 -7.20 6.65 -2.71
N THR A 102 -8.28 6.73 -3.50
CA THR A 102 -8.41 5.96 -4.75
C THR A 102 -7.35 6.37 -5.76
N VAL A 103 -7.10 7.68 -5.92
CA VAL A 103 -6.02 8.18 -6.79
C VAL A 103 -4.66 7.65 -6.33
N ILE A 104 -4.36 7.71 -5.03
CA ILE A 104 -3.11 7.17 -4.48
C ILE A 104 -2.98 5.68 -4.78
N VAL A 105 -4.05 4.89 -4.56
CA VAL A 105 -4.04 3.44 -4.82
C VAL A 105 -3.81 3.15 -6.30
N VAL A 106 -4.51 3.83 -7.21
CA VAL A 106 -4.32 3.64 -8.66
C VAL A 106 -2.89 3.98 -9.09
N LEU A 107 -2.32 5.08 -8.61
CA LEU A 107 -0.93 5.43 -8.90
C LEU A 107 0.06 4.46 -8.25
N MET A 108 -0.26 3.94 -7.07
CA MET A 108 0.52 2.88 -6.42
C MET A 108 0.43 1.58 -7.21
N LEU A 109 -0.71 1.30 -7.85
CA LEU A 109 -0.91 0.16 -8.75
C LEU A 109 -0.01 0.22 -10.00
N LEU A 110 0.38 1.42 -10.44
CA LEU A 110 1.30 1.59 -11.56
C LEU A 110 2.78 1.36 -11.17
N GLN A 111 3.13 1.48 -9.88
CA GLN A 111 4.52 1.42 -9.40
C GLN A 111 5.32 0.17 -9.78
N PRO A 112 4.84 -1.08 -9.61
CA PRO A 112 5.62 -2.27 -9.91
C PRO A 112 5.78 -2.48 -11.41
N PHE A 113 4.88 -1.97 -12.25
CA PHE A 113 5.07 -2.01 -13.71
C PHE A 113 6.22 -1.08 -14.10
N LEU A 114 6.20 0.17 -13.62
CA LEU A 114 7.32 1.10 -13.79
C LEU A 114 8.62 0.52 -13.24
N GLY A 115 8.53 -0.08 -12.05
CA GLY A 115 9.61 -0.74 -11.34
C GLY A 115 10.24 -1.88 -12.13
N ALA A 116 9.41 -2.81 -12.59
CA ALA A 116 9.82 -3.97 -13.37
C ALA A 116 10.49 -3.56 -14.67
N ILE A 117 9.91 -2.59 -15.40
CA ILE A 117 10.46 -2.12 -16.67
C ILE A 117 11.84 -1.49 -16.44
N HIS A 118 12.00 -0.54 -15.51
CA HIS A 118 13.31 0.09 -15.32
C HIS A 118 14.33 -0.88 -14.75
N HIS A 119 13.94 -1.78 -13.83
CA HIS A 119 14.86 -2.76 -13.26
C HIS A 119 15.33 -3.77 -14.31
N TRP A 120 14.42 -4.25 -15.17
CA TRP A 120 14.75 -5.17 -16.25
C TRP A 120 15.74 -4.54 -17.24
N VAL A 121 15.48 -3.29 -17.66
CA VAL A 121 16.39 -2.56 -18.55
C VAL A 121 17.74 -2.31 -17.88
N TYR A 122 17.75 -1.91 -16.60
CA TYR A 122 19.00 -1.70 -15.86
C TYR A 122 19.84 -2.98 -15.73
N ILE A 123 19.19 -4.13 -15.48
CA ILE A 123 19.90 -5.41 -15.40
C ILE A 123 20.53 -5.78 -16.74
N ARG A 124 19.82 -5.56 -17.86
CA ARG A 124 20.30 -5.91 -19.20
C ARG A 124 21.34 -4.94 -19.77
N LYS A 125 21.06 -3.64 -19.70
CA LYS A 125 21.87 -2.60 -20.37
C LYS A 125 22.88 -1.93 -19.46
N LYS A 126 22.78 -2.13 -18.13
CA LYS A 126 23.57 -1.44 -17.09
C LYS A 126 23.49 0.09 -17.13
N THR A 127 22.57 0.63 -17.93
CA THR A 127 22.30 2.07 -18.03
C THR A 127 21.01 2.42 -17.30
N PRO A 128 20.97 3.56 -16.59
CA PRO A 128 19.75 4.06 -15.99
C PRO A 128 18.74 4.44 -17.09
N THR A 129 17.47 4.15 -16.86
CA THR A 129 16.39 4.62 -17.75
C THR A 129 15.79 5.92 -17.21
N ALA A 130 15.17 6.70 -18.10
CA ALA A 130 14.38 7.87 -17.70
C ALA A 130 13.21 7.53 -16.76
N LEU A 131 12.79 6.26 -16.70
CA LEU A 131 11.73 5.78 -15.80
C LEU A 131 12.21 5.59 -14.35
N ALA A 132 13.51 5.37 -14.12
CA ALA A 132 14.05 5.19 -12.78
C ALA A 132 13.79 6.39 -11.85
N PRO A 133 14.07 7.67 -12.22
CA PRO A 133 13.73 8.80 -11.37
C PRO A 133 12.23 8.98 -11.17
N VAL A 134 11.41 8.71 -12.21
CA VAL A 134 9.95 8.78 -12.13
C VAL A 134 9.42 7.78 -11.11
N HIS A 135 9.81 6.51 -11.20
CA HIS A 135 9.42 5.47 -10.24
C HIS A 135 9.83 5.84 -8.81
N VAL A 136 11.09 6.25 -8.61
CA VAL A 136 11.62 6.58 -7.28
C VAL A 136 10.90 7.78 -6.65
N TRP A 137 10.70 8.87 -7.39
CA TRP A 137 10.04 10.07 -6.85
C TRP A 137 8.53 9.89 -6.69
N LEU A 138 7.87 9.25 -7.65
CA LEU A 138 6.45 8.97 -7.55
C LEU A 138 6.17 8.07 -6.35
N GLY A 139 6.93 6.99 -6.14
CA GLY A 139 6.80 6.13 -4.96
C GLY A 139 6.99 6.89 -3.64
N ARG A 140 7.99 7.78 -3.56
CA ARG A 140 8.24 8.62 -2.37
C ARG A 140 7.05 9.53 -2.05
N ILE A 141 6.53 10.23 -3.07
CA ILE A 141 5.39 11.13 -2.92
C ILE A 141 4.16 10.34 -2.47
N LEU A 142 3.84 9.22 -3.14
CA LEU A 142 2.67 8.41 -2.83
C LEU A 142 2.68 7.85 -1.41
N ILE A 143 3.85 7.47 -0.88
CA ILE A 143 3.98 7.02 0.52
C ILE A 143 3.53 8.13 1.49
N ILE A 144 4.04 9.36 1.30
CA ILE A 144 3.69 10.49 2.16
C ILE A 144 2.22 10.87 2.01
N LEU A 145 1.71 10.94 0.77
CA LEU A 145 0.30 11.23 0.51
C LEU A 145 -0.62 10.17 1.13
N GLY A 146 -0.21 8.89 1.13
CA GLY A 146 -0.95 7.82 1.79
C GLY A 146 -1.02 7.99 3.31
N MET A 147 0.09 8.38 3.96
CA MET A 147 0.09 8.69 5.39
C MET A 147 -0.82 9.88 5.72
N VAL A 148 -0.80 10.93 4.90
CA VAL A 148 -1.71 12.09 5.04
C VAL A 148 -3.17 11.64 4.85
N ASN A 149 -3.44 10.82 3.83
CA ASN A 149 -4.77 10.31 3.57
C ASN A 149 -5.32 9.45 4.71
N GLY A 150 -4.50 8.62 5.37
CA GLY A 150 -4.93 7.87 6.55
C GLY A 150 -5.31 8.78 7.72
N GLY A 151 -4.64 9.93 7.88
CA GLY A 151 -5.04 10.97 8.85
C GLY A 151 -6.40 11.60 8.52
N LEU A 152 -6.67 11.87 7.25
CA LEU A 152 -8.00 12.32 6.79
C LEU A 152 -9.08 11.28 7.08
N GLY A 153 -8.78 9.99 6.87
CA GLY A 153 -9.69 8.88 7.17
C GLY A 153 -10.05 8.80 8.65
N LEU A 154 -9.09 9.03 9.54
CA LEU A 154 -9.35 9.06 10.99
C LEU A 154 -10.19 10.26 11.44
N ARG A 155 -10.01 11.40 10.79
CA ARG A 155 -10.85 12.58 11.02
C ARG A 155 -12.29 12.32 10.56
N LEU A 156 -12.45 11.69 9.39
CA LEU A 156 -13.74 11.33 8.83
C LEU A 156 -14.48 10.27 9.68
N ALA A 157 -13.75 9.28 10.18
CA ALA A 157 -14.32 8.22 11.02
C ALA A 157 -14.72 8.69 12.43
N ASP A 158 -14.60 10.00 12.69
CA ASP A 158 -14.68 10.64 14.01
C ASP A 158 -14.07 9.78 15.12
N ASN A 159 -12.83 9.31 14.88
CA ASN A 159 -12.22 8.36 15.77
C ASN A 159 -11.97 8.98 17.16
N THR A 160 -11.85 8.14 18.17
CA THR A 160 -11.51 8.53 19.54
C THR A 160 -10.25 9.42 19.56
N PRO A 161 -10.14 10.37 20.50
CA PRO A 161 -8.93 11.17 20.66
C PRO A 161 -7.68 10.30 20.78
N GLY A 162 -7.76 9.19 21.53
CA GLY A 162 -6.67 8.22 21.66
C GLY A 162 -6.26 7.59 20.32
N GLY A 163 -7.22 7.20 19.47
CA GLY A 163 -6.93 6.66 18.14
C GLY A 163 -6.28 7.68 17.19
N LYS A 164 -6.76 8.94 17.23
CA LYS A 164 -6.17 10.06 16.47
C LYS A 164 -4.72 10.33 16.93
N ILE A 165 -4.47 10.35 18.24
CA ILE A 165 -3.13 10.53 18.82
C ILE A 165 -2.21 9.37 18.46
N ALA A 166 -2.65 8.13 18.67
CA ALA A 166 -1.85 6.94 18.40
C ALA A 166 -1.39 6.90 16.94
N TYR A 167 -2.31 7.14 15.99
CA TYR A 167 -1.94 7.23 14.59
C TYR A 167 -0.98 8.40 14.33
N GLY A 168 -1.26 9.58 14.87
CA GLY A 168 -0.42 10.76 14.68
C GLY A 168 1.03 10.54 15.14
N VAL A 169 1.22 9.90 16.30
CA VAL A 169 2.55 9.55 16.83
C VAL A 169 3.23 8.53 15.93
N VAL A 170 2.57 7.42 15.60
CA VAL A 170 3.18 6.34 14.81
C VAL A 170 3.51 6.81 13.38
N ALA A 171 2.54 7.44 12.70
CA ALA A 171 2.73 8.00 11.37
C ALA A 171 3.79 9.12 11.38
N GLY A 172 3.80 9.97 12.41
CA GLY A 172 4.77 11.04 12.56
C GLY A 172 6.20 10.52 12.73
N VAL A 173 6.42 9.57 13.63
CA VAL A 173 7.74 8.98 13.86
C VAL A 173 8.23 8.22 12.62
N CYS A 174 7.42 7.30 12.08
CA CYS A 174 7.80 6.52 10.90
C CYS A 174 8.01 7.41 9.67
N GLY A 175 7.13 8.40 9.47
CA GLY A 175 7.24 9.38 8.39
C GLY A 175 8.49 10.25 8.51
N ALA A 176 8.80 10.73 9.72
CA ALA A 176 10.02 11.51 9.97
C ALA A 176 11.28 10.67 9.74
N MET A 177 11.32 9.42 10.21
CA MET A 177 12.43 8.50 9.97
C MET A 177 12.64 8.26 8.46
N TYR A 178 11.56 8.01 7.73
CA TYR A 178 11.61 7.81 6.29
C TYR A 178 12.10 9.06 5.55
N LEU A 179 11.56 10.24 5.88
CA LEU A 179 11.98 11.51 5.28
C LEU A 179 13.44 11.83 5.60
N ALA A 180 13.87 11.65 6.85
CA ALA A 180 15.26 11.84 7.26
C ALA A 180 16.20 10.95 6.42
N TRP A 181 15.81 9.69 6.21
CA TRP A 181 16.56 8.78 5.37
C TRP A 181 16.60 9.23 3.89
N VAL A 182 15.48 9.69 3.32
CA VAL A 182 15.43 10.22 1.96
C VAL A 182 16.36 11.43 1.81
N VAL A 183 16.29 12.38 2.74
CA VAL A 183 17.13 13.60 2.75
C VAL A 183 18.62 13.24 2.89
N TYR A 184 18.96 12.36 3.83
CA TYR A 184 20.33 11.86 4.00
C TYR A 184 20.88 11.28 2.69
N ARG A 185 20.10 10.44 2.00
CA ARG A 185 20.51 9.82 0.73
C ARG A 185 20.66 10.84 -0.40
N LEU A 186 19.79 11.84 -0.48
CA LEU A 186 19.90 12.91 -1.49
C LEU A 186 21.17 13.73 -1.26
N LYS A 187 21.45 14.13 -0.01
CA LYS A 187 22.68 14.87 0.35
C LYS A 187 23.93 14.05 0.07
N TRP A 188 23.95 12.77 0.47
CA TRP A 188 25.09 11.88 0.23
C TRP A 188 25.41 11.72 -1.26
N THR A 189 24.37 11.59 -2.09
CA THR A 189 24.56 11.46 -3.54
C THR A 189 25.10 12.77 -4.14
N GLY A 190 24.56 13.93 -3.74
CA GLY A 190 25.03 15.23 -4.20
C GLY A 190 26.49 15.54 -3.81
N ASN A 191 26.89 15.18 -2.59
CA ASN A 191 28.28 15.38 -2.14
C ASN A 191 29.28 14.56 -2.97
N ARG A 192 28.95 13.31 -3.32
CA ARG A 192 29.83 12.47 -4.14
C ARG A 192 30.00 12.98 -5.56
N THR A 193 28.94 13.53 -6.16
CA THR A 193 29.01 14.12 -7.49
C THR A 193 29.95 15.31 -7.52
N LYS A 194 29.82 16.21 -6.53
CA LYS A 194 30.72 17.37 -6.38
C LYS A 194 32.18 16.98 -6.19
N GLU A 195 32.44 15.96 -5.37
CA GLU A 195 33.80 15.45 -5.14
C GLU A 195 34.42 14.90 -6.44
N THR A 196 33.63 14.17 -7.25
CA THR A 196 34.10 13.63 -8.54
C THR A 196 34.42 14.75 -9.55
N GLU A 197 33.53 15.75 -9.64
CA GLU A 197 33.71 16.92 -10.52
C GLU A 197 34.96 17.72 -10.13
N ASN A 198 35.21 17.94 -8.84
CA ASN A 198 36.40 18.64 -8.37
C ASN A 198 37.70 17.90 -8.73
N VAL A 199 37.72 16.56 -8.64
CA VAL A 199 38.87 15.74 -9.00
C VAL A 199 39.13 15.78 -10.51
N GLU A 200 38.07 15.72 -11.34
CA GLU A 200 38.19 15.84 -12.80
C GLU A 200 38.71 17.23 -13.20
N LEU A 201 38.20 18.29 -12.59
CA LEU A 201 38.69 19.65 -12.81
C LEU A 201 40.18 19.80 -12.44
N GLN A 202 40.62 19.22 -11.32
CA GLN A 202 42.04 19.25 -10.94
C GLN A 202 42.94 18.48 -11.93
N GLY A 203 42.48 17.32 -12.42
CA GLY A 203 43.24 16.50 -13.37
C GLY A 203 43.32 17.06 -14.79
N THR A 204 42.50 18.06 -15.15
CA THR A 204 42.56 18.75 -16.45
C THR A 204 43.48 19.98 -16.48
N VAL A 205 44.00 20.39 -15.32
CA VAL A 205 44.86 21.58 -15.17
C VAL A 205 46.35 21.21 -15.15
N GLU A 206 46.68 19.92 -15.01
CA GLU A 206 48.04 19.35 -15.15
C GLU A 206 48.31 18.89 -16.59
#